data_AF-A0A351ZZP4-F1
#
_entry.id   AF-A0A351ZZP4-F1
#
_cell.length_a   1.000
_cell.length_b   1.000
_cell.length_c   1.000
_cell.angle_alpha   90.00
_cell.angle_beta   90.00
_cell.angle_gamma   90.00
#
_symmetry.space_group_name_H-M   'P 1'
#
loop_
_entity.id
_entity.type
_entity.pdbx_description
1 polymer ?
#
loop_
_entity_poly.entity_id
_entity_poly.type
_entity_poly.pdbx_seq_one_letter_code
_entity_poly.pdbx_strand_id
1 'polypeptide(L)'
;MLYYSDYLALDAVLGAQHMESAKHGAPAHEEMLFIITHQSFELWFKQVLFEVDSVIRLLDRPYVPEADMSLCLSRILRVNKIMAHLAEQFTLIETMTPGEFMEFRAFLNPASGFQSLQWRVLERTLGLPEQKRVLRHYTEPFTPEQLKQLDDASSRTTLFAAVQRWLEQMPFMEHGEFAFWDAYKSSVRSMLDNDRREVRVLAEAEGTDPTSAL
;
A
#
# COMPACT_ATOMS: atom_id res chain seq x y z
N MET A 1 28.41 -26.49 3.64
CA MET A 1 28.70 -25.07 3.95
C MET A 1 28.03 -24.26 2.86
N LEU A 2 27.17 -23.31 3.21
CA LEU A 2 26.48 -22.48 2.23
C LEU A 2 27.27 -21.18 2.05
N TYR A 3 27.70 -20.87 0.84
CA TYR A 3 28.44 -19.63 0.56
C TYR A 3 27.48 -18.46 0.36
N TYR A 4 27.94 -17.26 0.70
CA TYR A 4 27.15 -16.03 0.61
C TYR A 4 26.62 -15.76 -0.80
N SER A 5 27.47 -15.94 -1.81
CA SER A 5 27.12 -15.80 -3.24
C SER A 5 25.99 -16.72 -3.65
N ASP A 6 26.06 -17.98 -3.20
CA ASP A 6 25.10 -19.02 -3.56
C ASP A 6 23.76 -18.81 -2.85
N TYR A 7 23.80 -18.41 -1.57
CA TYR A 7 22.59 -18.13 -0.79
C TYR A 7 21.77 -16.98 -1.35
N LEU A 8 22.45 -15.91 -1.78
CA LEU A 8 21.80 -14.71 -2.34
C LEU A 8 21.61 -14.78 -3.86
N ALA A 9 22.07 -15.86 -4.51
CA ALA A 9 22.08 -16.02 -5.96
C ALA A 9 22.69 -14.80 -6.68
N LEU A 10 23.86 -14.33 -6.21
CA LEU A 10 24.45 -13.08 -6.69
C LEU A 10 24.80 -13.12 -8.18
N ASP A 11 25.09 -14.28 -8.77
CA ASP A 11 25.32 -14.39 -10.21
C ASP A 11 24.08 -13.98 -11.02
N ALA A 12 22.86 -14.28 -10.52
CA ALA A 12 21.62 -13.86 -11.15
C ALA A 12 21.33 -12.37 -10.87
N VAL A 13 21.51 -11.92 -9.62
CA VAL A 13 21.21 -10.54 -9.22
C VAL A 13 22.16 -9.54 -9.89
N LEU A 14 23.47 -9.80 -9.84
CA LEU A 14 24.52 -8.93 -10.39
C LEU A 14 24.79 -9.21 -11.89
N GLY A 15 24.14 -10.23 -12.46
CA GLY A 15 24.18 -10.53 -13.88
C GLY A 15 23.02 -9.92 -14.68
N ALA A 16 22.04 -9.30 -14.02
CA ALA A 16 20.80 -8.83 -14.65
C ALA A 16 20.86 -7.40 -15.22
N GLN A 17 21.97 -6.69 -15.08
CA GLN A 17 22.09 -5.31 -15.56
C GLN A 17 22.52 -5.27 -17.02
N HIS A 18 21.56 -5.05 -17.92
CA HIS A 18 21.81 -4.99 -19.37
C HIS A 18 21.32 -3.66 -19.94
N MET A 19 22.27 -2.78 -20.25
CA MET A 19 22.02 -1.45 -20.83
C MET A 19 21.61 -1.56 -22.31
N GLU A 20 20.43 -1.06 -22.68
CA GLU A 20 19.97 -0.99 -24.07
C GLU A 20 20.82 -0.02 -24.89
N SER A 21 21.23 1.11 -24.30
CA SER A 21 22.10 2.09 -24.99
C SER A 21 23.43 1.47 -25.44
N ALA A 22 24.00 0.58 -24.62
CA ALA A 22 25.21 -0.17 -24.96
C ALA A 22 24.97 -1.16 -26.11
N LYS A 23 23.82 -1.85 -26.13
CA LYS A 23 23.43 -2.76 -27.24
C LYS A 23 23.27 -2.00 -28.56
N HIS A 24 22.85 -0.74 -28.50
CA HIS A 24 22.71 0.15 -29.65
C HIS A 24 23.99 0.92 -30.01
N GLY A 25 25.13 0.65 -29.36
CA GLY A 25 26.43 1.24 -29.68
C GLY A 25 26.63 2.68 -29.20
N ALA A 26 25.75 3.19 -28.34
CA ALA A 26 25.79 4.55 -27.79
C ALA A 26 25.62 4.49 -26.26
N PRO A 27 26.57 3.91 -25.51
CA PRO A 27 26.41 3.67 -24.08
C PRO A 27 26.24 4.98 -23.29
N ALA A 28 25.10 5.13 -22.63
CA ALA A 28 24.82 6.24 -21.72
C ALA A 28 25.12 5.82 -20.28
N HIS A 29 26.00 6.52 -19.58
CA HIS A 29 26.49 6.11 -18.25
C HIS A 29 25.35 5.95 -17.23
N GLU A 30 24.40 6.90 -17.22
CA GLU A 30 23.31 6.96 -16.25
C GLU A 30 22.23 5.87 -16.44
N GLU A 31 22.26 5.11 -17.54
CA GLU A 31 21.34 3.98 -17.72
C GLU A 31 21.58 2.88 -16.67
N MET A 32 22.81 2.70 -16.19
CA MET A 32 23.10 1.75 -15.12
C MET A 32 22.40 2.15 -13.81
N LEU A 33 22.45 3.43 -13.44
CA LEU A 33 21.74 3.96 -12.27
C LEU A 33 20.23 3.77 -12.42
N PHE A 34 19.70 4.04 -13.61
CA PHE A 34 18.28 3.82 -13.93
C PHE A 34 17.88 2.36 -13.71
N ILE A 35 18.65 1.40 -14.25
CA ILE A 35 18.39 -0.05 -14.10
C ILE A 35 18.45 -0.47 -12.63
N ILE A 36 19.55 -0.16 -11.93
CA ILE A 36 19.76 -0.57 -10.53
C ILE A 36 18.67 0.00 -9.62
N THR A 37 18.25 1.25 -9.85
CA THR A 37 17.19 1.88 -9.06
C THR A 37 15.87 1.12 -9.22
N HIS A 38 15.46 0.81 -10.46
CA HIS A 38 14.20 0.09 -10.72
C HIS A 38 14.26 -1.37 -10.26
N GLN A 39 15.40 -2.05 -10.43
CA GLN A 39 15.58 -3.40 -9.89
C GLN A 39 15.47 -3.42 -8.35
N SER A 40 16.02 -2.40 -7.69
CA SER A 40 15.91 -2.26 -6.23
C SER A 40 14.47 -2.02 -5.79
N PHE A 41 13.70 -1.19 -6.52
CA PHE A 41 12.25 -1.05 -6.28
C PHE A 41 11.52 -2.40 -6.40
N GLU A 42 11.78 -3.18 -7.44
CA GLU A 42 11.13 -4.48 -7.67
C GLU A 42 11.49 -5.52 -6.59
N LEU A 43 12.71 -5.51 -6.06
CA LEU A 43 13.09 -6.35 -4.91
C LEU A 43 12.31 -5.96 -3.65
N TRP A 44 12.16 -4.66 -3.39
CA TRP A 44 11.36 -4.18 -2.25
C TRP A 44 9.87 -4.43 -2.43
N PHE A 45 9.31 -4.30 -3.63
CA PHE A 45 7.92 -4.68 -3.91
C PHE A 45 7.66 -6.15 -3.62
N LYS A 46 8.60 -7.03 -4.00
CA LYS A 46 8.55 -8.45 -3.65
C LYS A 46 8.51 -8.67 -2.13
N GLN A 47 9.36 -7.95 -1.38
CA GLN A 47 9.36 -8.03 0.09
C GLN A 47 8.04 -7.52 0.68
N VAL A 48 7.50 -6.40 0.19
CA VAL A 48 6.22 -5.85 0.66
C VAL A 48 5.08 -6.84 0.40
N LEU A 49 5.00 -7.41 -0.79
CA LEU A 49 4.01 -8.44 -1.12
C LEU A 49 4.13 -9.65 -0.19
N PHE A 50 5.36 -10.10 0.09
CA PHE A 50 5.61 -11.20 1.01
C PHE A 50 5.09 -10.93 2.43
N GLU A 51 5.30 -9.71 2.94
CA GLU A 51 4.78 -9.29 4.24
C GLU A 51 3.25 -9.19 4.24
N VAL A 52 2.67 -8.51 3.26
CA VAL A 52 1.22 -8.26 3.15
C VAL A 52 0.46 -9.58 3.02
N ASP A 53 0.92 -10.50 2.15
CA ASP A 53 0.32 -11.83 2.00
C ASP A 53 0.35 -12.60 3.32
N SER A 54 1.42 -12.43 4.10
CA SER A 54 1.56 -13.06 5.42
C SER A 54 0.59 -12.49 6.44
N VAL A 55 0.35 -11.17 6.43
CA VAL A 55 -0.65 -10.52 7.27
C VAL A 55 -2.06 -10.97 6.88
N ILE A 56 -2.38 -11.01 5.58
CA ILE A 56 -3.68 -11.50 5.09
C ILE A 56 -3.93 -12.92 5.59
N ARG A 57 -2.97 -13.84 5.48
CA ARG A 57 -3.11 -15.22 5.97
C ARG A 57 -3.30 -15.34 7.49
N LEU A 58 -2.79 -14.39 8.27
CA LEU A 58 -2.97 -14.36 9.72
C LEU A 58 -4.37 -13.85 10.08
N LEU A 59 -4.84 -12.82 9.39
CA LEU A 59 -6.13 -12.18 9.64
C LEU A 59 -7.33 -12.91 9.01
N ASP A 60 -7.13 -13.62 7.90
CA ASP A 60 -8.20 -14.34 7.19
C ASP A 60 -8.51 -15.69 7.85
N ARG A 61 -8.91 -15.62 9.12
CA ARG A 61 -9.25 -16.76 9.98
C ARG A 61 -10.50 -16.42 10.80
N PRO A 62 -11.33 -17.42 11.18
CA PRO A 62 -12.48 -17.17 12.05
C PRO A 62 -12.13 -16.63 13.43
N TYR A 63 -10.91 -16.90 13.90
CA TYR A 63 -10.39 -16.41 15.16
C TYR A 63 -8.91 -16.07 14.98
N VAL A 64 -8.52 -14.88 15.45
CA VAL A 64 -7.15 -14.39 15.38
C VAL A 64 -6.59 -14.32 16.81
N PRO A 65 -5.59 -15.15 17.16
CA PRO A 65 -4.93 -15.07 18.45
C PRO A 65 -4.25 -13.72 18.66
N GLU A 66 -4.21 -13.22 19.89
CA GLU A 66 -3.58 -11.94 20.23
C GLU A 66 -2.07 -11.90 19.88
N ALA A 67 -1.38 -13.02 20.00
CA ALA A 67 0.02 -13.14 19.58
C ALA A 67 0.21 -12.88 18.07
N ASP A 68 -0.74 -13.31 17.24
CA ASP A 68 -0.72 -13.07 15.79
C ASP A 68 -0.98 -11.60 15.46
N MET A 69 -1.73 -10.86 16.29
CA MET A 69 -1.95 -9.42 16.11
C MET A 69 -0.65 -8.62 16.27
N SER A 70 0.16 -8.96 17.28
CA SER A 70 1.47 -8.33 17.47
C SER A 70 2.40 -8.58 16.27
N LEU A 71 2.33 -9.79 15.68
CA LEU A 71 3.07 -10.14 14.47
C LEU A 71 2.55 -9.37 13.24
N CYS A 72 1.22 -9.28 13.06
CA CYS A 72 0.60 -8.48 12.01
C CYS A 72 1.06 -7.02 12.08
N LEU A 73 0.99 -6.42 13.27
CA LEU A 73 1.45 -5.05 13.50
C LEU A 73 2.93 -4.88 13.15
N SER A 74 3.80 -5.78 13.62
CA SER A 74 5.23 -5.73 13.32
C SER A 74 5.52 -5.75 11.81
N ARG A 75 4.80 -6.60 11.06
CA ARG A 75 4.95 -6.72 9.60
C ARG A 75 4.42 -5.50 8.85
N ILE A 76 3.27 -4.95 9.24
CA ILE A 76 2.75 -3.70 8.66
C ILE A 76 3.68 -2.53 8.94
N LEU A 77 4.24 -2.43 10.15
CA LEU A 77 5.25 -1.41 10.46
C LEU A 77 6.52 -1.57 9.61
N ARG A 78 6.92 -2.80 9.31
CA ARG A 78 8.01 -3.06 8.35
C ARG A 78 7.65 -2.59 6.94
N VAL A 79 6.45 -2.91 6.46
CA VAL A 79 5.95 -2.41 5.16
C VAL A 79 6.02 -0.88 5.12
N ASN A 80 5.54 -0.19 6.16
CA ASN A 80 5.60 1.27 6.23
C ASN A 80 7.04 1.82 6.16
N LYS A 81 7.99 1.18 6.85
CA LYS A 81 9.41 1.56 6.77
C LYS A 81 9.98 1.34 5.37
N ILE A 82 9.64 0.23 4.71
CA ILE A 82 10.07 -0.03 3.33
C ILE A 82 9.47 1.03 2.40
N MET A 83 8.19 1.35 2.52
CA MET A 83 7.54 2.37 1.68
C MET A 83 8.14 3.76 1.88
N ALA A 84 8.52 4.12 3.12
CA ALA A 84 9.24 5.37 3.39
C ALA A 84 10.62 5.39 2.73
N HIS A 85 11.38 4.28 2.83
CA HIS A 85 12.67 4.14 2.17
C HIS A 85 12.55 4.23 0.63
N LEU A 86 11.53 3.61 0.05
CA LEU A 86 11.25 3.68 -1.38
C LEU A 86 10.92 5.11 -1.84
N ALA A 87 10.24 5.91 -1.01
CA ALA A 87 10.00 7.31 -1.30
C ALA A 87 11.32 8.11 -1.31
N GLU A 88 12.22 7.86 -0.36
CA GLU A 88 13.54 8.48 -0.32
C GLU A 88 14.43 8.03 -1.49
N GLN A 89 14.26 6.80 -1.98
CA GLN A 89 15.05 6.24 -3.08
C GLN A 89 14.94 7.06 -4.38
N PHE A 90 13.84 7.81 -4.59
CA PHE A 90 13.71 8.71 -5.74
C PHE A 90 14.81 9.78 -5.79
N THR A 91 15.36 10.19 -4.64
CA THR A 91 16.47 11.15 -4.59
C THR A 91 17.73 10.67 -5.30
N LEU A 92 17.89 9.36 -5.50
CA LEU A 92 18.99 8.80 -6.30
C LEU A 92 18.78 9.05 -7.80
N ILE A 93 17.56 8.88 -8.31
CA ILE A 93 17.26 9.21 -9.72
C ILE A 93 17.32 10.71 -9.96
N GLU A 94 17.02 11.54 -8.96
CA GLU A 94 17.12 13.00 -9.05
C GLU A 94 18.55 13.51 -9.25
N THR A 95 19.57 12.69 -9.02
CA THR A 95 20.96 13.05 -9.34
C THR A 95 21.27 12.97 -10.83
N MET A 96 20.44 12.27 -11.61
CA MET A 96 20.54 12.21 -13.08
C MET A 96 19.84 13.43 -13.69
N THR A 97 20.58 14.18 -14.49
CA THR A 97 20.02 15.35 -15.16
C THR A 97 19.05 14.94 -16.28
N PRO A 98 18.10 15.83 -16.65
CA PRO A 98 17.24 15.57 -17.81
C PRO A 98 18.02 15.34 -19.11
N GLY A 99 19.18 15.99 -19.27
CA GLY A 99 20.05 15.82 -20.45
C GLY A 99 20.61 14.40 -20.54
N GLU A 100 21.18 13.90 -19.44
CA GLU A 100 21.71 12.52 -19.35
C GLU A 100 20.59 11.49 -19.54
N PHE A 101 19.40 11.73 -18.98
CA PHE A 101 18.26 10.85 -19.22
C PHE A 101 17.88 10.78 -20.70
N MET A 102 17.96 11.90 -21.44
CA MET A 102 17.63 11.91 -22.88
C MET A 102 18.61 11.10 -23.73
N GLU A 103 19.83 10.84 -23.26
CA GLU A 103 20.84 10.06 -24.00
C GLU A 103 20.38 8.61 -24.23
N PHE A 104 19.59 8.04 -23.31
CA PHE A 104 19.11 6.66 -23.43
C PHE A 104 17.59 6.50 -23.49
N ARG A 105 16.82 7.56 -23.20
CA ARG A 105 15.35 7.52 -23.18
C ARG A 105 14.74 6.92 -24.46
N ALA A 106 15.34 7.18 -25.62
CA ALA A 106 14.85 6.69 -26.91
C ALA A 106 14.84 5.15 -26.99
N PHE A 107 15.78 4.48 -26.33
CA PHE A 107 15.91 3.02 -26.32
C PHE A 107 14.89 2.33 -25.41
N LEU A 108 14.26 3.09 -24.49
CA LEU A 108 13.29 2.53 -23.55
C LEU A 108 11.90 2.35 -24.14
N ASN A 109 11.56 2.97 -25.28
CA ASN A 109 10.20 2.88 -25.84
C ASN A 109 9.93 1.46 -26.38
N PRO A 110 8.84 0.75 -25.99
CA PRO A 110 7.65 1.19 -25.25
C PRO A 110 7.61 0.85 -23.76
N ALA A 111 8.73 0.43 -23.18
CA ALA A 111 8.82 0.12 -21.76
C ALA A 111 8.49 1.34 -20.88
N SER A 112 7.71 1.10 -19.83
CA SER A 112 7.27 2.14 -18.90
C SER A 112 7.04 1.58 -17.51
N GLY A 113 7.22 2.41 -16.47
CA GLY A 113 6.86 2.07 -15.09
C GLY A 113 5.38 1.68 -14.92
N PHE A 114 4.50 2.04 -15.85
CA PHE A 114 3.11 1.56 -15.88
C PHE A 114 3.00 0.03 -16.01
N GLN A 115 4.05 -0.62 -16.49
CA GLN A 115 4.16 -2.07 -16.71
C GLN A 115 4.78 -2.81 -15.52
N SER A 116 4.96 -2.17 -14.35
CA SER A 116 5.37 -2.89 -13.13
C SER A 116 4.25 -3.80 -12.65
N LEU A 117 4.41 -5.10 -12.90
CA LEU A 117 3.43 -6.11 -12.50
C LEU A 117 3.28 -6.19 -10.98
N GLN A 118 4.39 -6.21 -10.24
CA GLN A 118 4.36 -6.31 -8.78
C GLN A 118 3.68 -5.10 -8.15
N TRP A 119 3.87 -3.90 -8.71
CA TRP A 119 3.15 -2.71 -8.27
C TRP A 119 1.63 -2.87 -8.45
N ARG A 120 1.19 -3.36 -9.61
CA ARG A 120 -0.25 -3.59 -9.89
C ARG A 120 -0.85 -4.71 -9.02
N VAL A 121 -0.09 -5.77 -8.78
CA VAL A 121 -0.47 -6.83 -7.83
C VAL A 121 -0.61 -6.23 -6.43
N LEU A 122 0.35 -5.41 -5.97
CA LEU A 122 0.31 -4.78 -4.66
C LEU A 122 -0.93 -3.90 -4.49
N GLU A 123 -1.26 -3.04 -5.46
CA GLU A 123 -2.47 -2.23 -5.41
C GLU A 123 -3.75 -3.08 -5.26
N ARG A 124 -3.86 -4.19 -6.00
CA ARG A 124 -4.99 -5.12 -5.93
C ARG A 124 -5.01 -5.85 -4.57
N THR A 125 -3.88 -6.37 -4.11
CA THR A 125 -3.73 -7.05 -2.82
C THR A 125 -4.07 -6.15 -1.64
N LEU A 126 -3.72 -4.86 -1.70
CA LEU A 126 -4.11 -3.89 -0.67
C LEU A 126 -5.62 -3.60 -0.68
N GLY A 127 -6.27 -3.73 -1.85
CA GLY A 127 -7.72 -3.58 -2.01
C GLY A 127 -8.15 -2.36 -2.81
N LEU A 128 -7.31 -1.82 -3.71
CA LEU A 128 -7.71 -0.74 -4.61
C LEU A 128 -8.76 -1.23 -5.63
N PRO A 129 -10.02 -0.75 -5.59
CA PRO A 129 -11.04 -1.18 -6.53
C PRO A 129 -10.77 -0.65 -7.95
N GLU A 130 -11.10 -1.45 -8.95
CA GLU A 130 -10.90 -1.11 -10.37
C GLU A 130 -11.63 0.18 -10.76
N GLN A 131 -12.82 0.42 -10.20
CA GLN A 131 -13.65 1.60 -10.50
C GLN A 131 -13.01 2.91 -9.99
N LYS A 132 -12.08 2.83 -9.04
CA LYS A 132 -11.36 4.00 -8.51
C LYS A 132 -10.08 4.32 -9.29
N ARG A 133 -9.71 3.51 -10.28
CA ARG A 133 -8.52 3.76 -11.10
C ARG A 133 -8.80 4.81 -12.17
N VAL A 134 -7.92 5.81 -12.25
CA VAL A 134 -7.98 6.86 -13.28
C VAL A 134 -7.53 6.32 -14.63
N LEU A 135 -6.43 5.56 -14.65
CA LEU A 135 -5.91 4.93 -15.87
C LEU A 135 -6.60 3.59 -16.09
N ARG A 136 -7.36 3.46 -17.18
CA ARG A 136 -8.12 2.23 -17.50
C ARG A 136 -7.38 1.25 -18.40
N HIS A 137 -6.38 1.71 -19.14
CA HIS A 137 -5.60 0.93 -20.10
C HIS A 137 -4.27 0.42 -19.54
N TYR A 138 -4.13 0.38 -18.20
CA TYR A 138 -2.87 -0.03 -17.55
C TYR A 138 -2.54 -1.51 -17.74
N THR A 139 -3.50 -2.32 -18.18
CA THR A 139 -3.35 -3.77 -18.38
C THR A 139 -2.94 -4.17 -19.79
N GLU A 140 -3.08 -3.29 -20.78
CA GLU A 140 -2.78 -3.57 -22.18
C GLU A 140 -1.34 -4.07 -22.44
N PRO A 141 -0.31 -3.60 -21.71
CA PRO A 141 1.05 -4.06 -21.96
C PRO A 141 1.37 -5.45 -21.39
N PHE A 142 0.48 -6.06 -20.60
CA PHE A 142 0.75 -7.33 -19.94
C PHE A 142 0.45 -8.53 -20.83
N THR A 143 1.31 -9.53 -20.75
CA THR A 143 1.09 -10.86 -21.34
C THR A 143 -0.10 -11.56 -20.69
N PRO A 144 -0.72 -12.56 -21.36
CA PRO A 144 -1.80 -13.37 -20.77
C PRO A 144 -1.43 -13.98 -19.40
N GLU A 145 -0.19 -14.39 -19.22
CA GLU A 145 0.33 -14.94 -17.97
C GLU A 145 0.37 -13.89 -16.86
N GLN A 146 0.77 -12.66 -17.17
CA GLN A 146 0.79 -11.54 -16.23
C GLN A 146 -0.62 -11.07 -15.88
N LEU A 147 -1.53 -11.04 -16.86
CA LEU A 147 -2.95 -10.77 -16.62
C LEU A 147 -3.55 -11.81 -15.67
N LYS A 148 -3.24 -13.09 -15.87
CA LYS A 148 -3.65 -14.15 -14.94
C LYS A 148 -3.13 -13.90 -13.51
N GLN A 149 -1.87 -13.48 -13.34
CA GLN A 149 -1.34 -13.14 -12.01
C GLN A 149 -2.10 -11.97 -11.37
N LEU A 150 -2.48 -10.97 -12.16
CA LEU A 150 -3.29 -9.85 -11.69
C LEU A 150 -4.69 -10.30 -11.29
N ASP A 151 -5.32 -11.19 -12.06
CA ASP A 151 -6.66 -11.70 -11.78
C ASP A 151 -6.66 -12.62 -10.56
N ASP A 152 -5.64 -13.46 -10.43
CA ASP A 152 -5.40 -14.26 -9.22
C ASP A 152 -5.29 -13.35 -7.99
N ALA A 153 -4.57 -12.23 -8.08
CA ALA A 153 -4.49 -11.25 -7.00
C ALA A 153 -5.84 -10.59 -6.66
N SER A 154 -6.67 -10.30 -7.67
CA SER A 154 -8.03 -9.76 -7.47
C SER A 154 -9.00 -10.76 -6.85
N SER A 155 -8.80 -12.05 -7.08
CA SER A 155 -9.69 -13.11 -6.58
C SER A 155 -9.44 -13.47 -5.12
N ARG A 156 -8.26 -13.14 -4.59
CA ARG A 156 -7.86 -13.44 -3.21
C ARG A 156 -8.44 -12.42 -2.24
N THR A 157 -8.51 -12.80 -0.97
CA THR A 157 -8.82 -11.87 0.12
C THR A 157 -7.80 -10.74 0.11
N THR A 158 -8.26 -9.50 -0.01
CA THR A 158 -7.39 -8.31 0.05
C THR A 158 -7.07 -7.96 1.50
N LEU A 159 -6.02 -7.18 1.73
CA LEU A 159 -5.71 -6.67 3.08
C LEU A 159 -6.89 -5.89 3.66
N PHE A 160 -7.52 -5.04 2.85
CA PHE A 160 -8.73 -4.31 3.25
C PHE A 160 -9.85 -5.26 3.71
N ALA A 161 -10.16 -6.29 2.91
CA ALA A 161 -11.21 -7.25 3.23
C ALA A 161 -10.88 -8.08 4.49
N ALA A 162 -9.62 -8.50 4.64
CA ALA A 162 -9.17 -9.24 5.82
C ALA A 162 -9.29 -8.40 7.10
N VAL A 163 -8.86 -7.13 7.06
CA VAL A 163 -8.99 -6.20 8.18
C VAL A 163 -10.46 -5.92 8.49
N GLN A 164 -11.29 -5.67 7.48
CA GLN A 164 -12.72 -5.44 7.67
C GLN A 164 -13.39 -6.64 8.37
N ARG A 165 -13.16 -7.86 7.86
CA ARG A 165 -13.72 -9.08 8.46
C ARG A 165 -13.26 -9.29 9.90
N TRP A 166 -11.99 -9.02 10.18
CA TRP A 166 -11.46 -9.07 11.53
C TRP A 166 -12.12 -8.05 12.47
N LEU A 167 -12.33 -6.81 12.00
CA LEU A 167 -13.04 -5.76 12.76
C LEU A 167 -14.50 -6.13 13.04
N GLU A 168 -15.20 -6.72 12.07
CA GLU A 168 -16.60 -7.19 12.22
C GLU A 168 -16.76 -8.29 13.27
N GLN A 169 -15.70 -9.06 13.54
CA GLN A 169 -15.68 -10.16 14.52
C GLN A 169 -15.16 -9.74 15.90
N MET A 170 -14.87 -8.46 16.11
CA MET A 170 -14.38 -8.00 17.41
C MET A 170 -15.44 -8.17 18.51
N PRO A 171 -15.10 -8.84 19.62
CA PRO A 171 -16.07 -9.25 20.66
C PRO A 171 -16.67 -8.07 21.46
N PHE A 172 -16.24 -6.83 21.19
CA PHE A 172 -16.70 -5.65 21.90
C PHE A 172 -18.01 -5.07 21.34
N MET A 173 -18.44 -5.51 20.16
CA MET A 173 -19.63 -4.97 19.50
C MET A 173 -20.93 -5.41 20.20
N GLU A 174 -20.99 -6.68 20.62
CA GLU A 174 -22.12 -7.27 21.32
C GLU A 174 -21.59 -8.26 22.40
N HIS A 175 -21.90 -8.01 23.67
CA HIS A 175 -21.53 -8.89 24.78
C HIS A 175 -22.68 -9.03 25.78
N GLY A 176 -23.41 -10.16 25.72
CA GLY A 176 -24.59 -10.37 26.54
C GLY A 176 -25.70 -9.36 26.20
N GLU A 177 -26.11 -8.55 27.16
CA GLU A 177 -27.07 -7.44 26.94
C GLU A 177 -26.40 -6.14 26.47
N PHE A 178 -25.07 -6.07 26.44
CA PHE A 178 -24.35 -4.87 26.03
C PHE A 178 -24.22 -4.80 24.51
N ALA A 179 -24.80 -3.75 23.92
CA ALA A 179 -24.59 -3.37 22.53
C ALA A 179 -23.80 -2.05 22.47
N PHE A 180 -22.56 -2.10 21.98
CA PHE A 180 -21.67 -0.94 21.96
C PHE A 180 -22.28 0.26 21.23
N TRP A 181 -22.91 0.02 20.08
CA TRP A 181 -23.51 1.09 19.27
C TRP A 181 -24.67 1.80 19.96
N ASP A 182 -25.46 1.09 20.77
CA ASP A 182 -26.57 1.70 21.49
C ASP A 182 -26.08 2.53 22.67
N ALA A 183 -25.10 2.00 23.42
CA ALA A 183 -24.41 2.75 24.46
C ALA A 183 -23.75 4.02 23.89
N TYR A 184 -22.99 3.88 22.81
CA TYR A 184 -22.33 5.01 22.14
C TYR A 184 -23.32 6.07 21.66
N LYS A 185 -24.40 5.67 20.96
CA LYS A 185 -25.45 6.60 20.52
C LYS A 185 -26.10 7.32 21.69
N SER A 186 -26.39 6.62 22.79
CA SER A 186 -26.97 7.25 23.98
C SER A 186 -26.02 8.27 24.58
N SER A 187 -24.73 7.94 24.73
CA SER A 187 -23.74 8.85 25.29
C SER A 187 -23.56 10.10 24.43
N VAL A 188 -23.49 9.96 23.10
CA VAL A 188 -23.39 11.10 22.18
C VAL A 188 -24.63 11.97 22.25
N ARG A 189 -25.84 11.38 22.30
CA ARG A 189 -27.08 12.14 22.46
C ARG A 189 -27.10 12.93 23.77
N SER A 190 -26.76 12.28 24.88
CA SER A 190 -26.69 12.94 26.18
C SER A 190 -25.67 14.08 26.21
N MET A 191 -24.51 13.90 25.57
CA MET A 191 -23.50 14.96 25.42
C MET A 191 -24.07 16.15 24.64
N LEU A 192 -24.63 15.90 23.45
CA LEU A 192 -25.22 16.96 22.63
C LEU A 192 -26.38 17.67 23.32
N ASP A 193 -27.21 16.95 24.09
CA ASP A 193 -28.32 17.53 24.84
C ASP A 193 -27.82 18.37 26.04
N ASN A 194 -26.67 18.04 26.62
CA ASN A 194 -26.03 18.87 27.63
C ASN A 194 -25.50 20.17 27.02
N ASP A 195 -24.74 20.07 25.92
CA ASP A 195 -24.20 21.23 25.22
C ASP A 195 -25.32 22.19 24.79
N ARG A 196 -26.41 21.65 24.25
CA ARG A 196 -27.60 22.44 23.90
C ARG A 196 -28.22 23.16 25.09
N ARG A 197 -28.26 22.52 26.26
CA ARG A 197 -28.77 23.14 27.49
C ARG A 197 -27.85 24.28 27.95
N GLU A 198 -26.55 24.08 27.93
CA GLU A 198 -25.58 25.11 28.31
C GLU A 198 -25.64 26.33 27.38
N VAL A 199 -25.69 26.11 26.06
CA VAL A 199 -25.83 27.19 25.07
C VAL A 199 -27.12 27.98 25.29
N ARG A 200 -28.24 27.30 25.56
CA ARG A 200 -29.51 27.99 25.88
C ARG A 200 -29.40 28.85 27.13
N VAL A 201 -28.83 28.30 28.21
CA VAL A 201 -28.64 29.03 29.47
C VAL A 201 -27.78 30.27 29.27
N LEU A 202 -26.71 30.17 28.47
CA LEU A 202 -25.85 31.31 28.13
C LEU A 202 -26.58 32.36 27.29
N ALA A 203 -27.29 31.95 26.24
CA ALA A 203 -28.05 32.86 25.38
C ALA A 203 -29.14 33.61 26.17
N GLU A 204 -29.85 32.91 27.06
CA GLU A 204 -30.83 33.50 27.97
C GLU A 204 -30.18 34.50 28.93
N ALA A 205 -28.99 34.20 29.47
CA ALA A 205 -28.24 35.11 30.34
C ALA A 205 -27.73 36.37 29.61
N GLU A 206 -27.43 36.26 28.33
CA GLU A 206 -26.96 37.36 27.46
C GLU A 206 -28.12 38.16 26.82
N GLY A 207 -29.38 37.71 27.01
CA GLY A 207 -30.56 38.35 26.41
C GLY A 207 -30.69 38.15 24.91
N THR A 208 -30.02 37.13 24.35
CA THR A 208 -30.12 36.74 22.94
C THR A 208 -31.11 35.58 22.77
N ASP A 209 -31.69 35.42 21.58
CA ASP A 209 -32.68 34.34 21.34
C ASP A 209 -31.98 32.97 21.44
N PRO A 210 -32.35 32.09 22.39
CA PRO A 210 -31.73 30.78 22.57
C PRO A 210 -31.91 29.84 21.37
N THR A 211 -32.86 30.13 20.47
CA THR A 211 -33.07 29.41 19.21
C THR A 211 -32.14 29.87 18.09
N SER A 212 -31.55 31.07 18.20
CA SER A 212 -30.59 31.61 17.23
C SER A 212 -29.16 31.08 17.42
N ALA A 213 -28.89 30.48 18.59
CA ALA A 213 -27.59 29.93 18.99
C ALA A 213 -27.47 28.40 18.82
N LEU A 214 -28.54 27.73 18.36
CA LEU A 214 -28.67 26.28 18.20
C LEU A 214 -28.81 25.84 16.74
#